data_AF-A0A1S7PDV1-F1
#
_entry.id   AF-A0A1S7PDV1-F1
#
_cell.length_a   1.000
_cell.length_b   1.000
_cell.length_c   1.000
_cell.angle_alpha   90.00
_cell.angle_beta   90.00
_cell.angle_gamma   90.00
#
_symmetry.space_group_name_H-M   'P 1'
#
loop_
_entity.id
_entity.type
_entity.pdbx_description
1 polymer ?
#
loop_
_entity_poly.entity_id
_entity_poly.type
_entity_poly.pdbx_seq_one_letter_code
_entity_poly.pdbx_strand_id
1 'polypeptide(L)'
;MHTNLDTRNSVQVNARHNVHHFFYRRAMNAGMEKGWYDRLVEAIKADGRSERAISLEAKCGPNYVQQMISDGKRPTVDKLMSLLDVLGEAKAFEILTGQKLADEDLEFIRLSAGLDPAQKRAALAFFQTLLERQDTPTPFGGSQE
;
A
#
# COMPACT_ATOMS: atom_id res chain seq x y z
N MET A 1 35.80 14.40 43.08
CA MET A 1 34.65 14.64 42.17
C MET A 1 34.65 13.56 41.11
N HIS A 2 33.81 12.54 41.24
CA HIS A 2 33.62 11.50 40.22
C HIS A 2 32.12 11.41 39.91
N THR A 3 31.79 11.58 38.64
CA THR A 3 30.45 11.72 38.08
C THR A 3 29.75 10.38 37.87
N ASN A 4 28.43 10.47 37.98
CA ASN A 4 27.40 9.43 37.97
C ASN A 4 27.53 8.37 36.86
N LEU A 5 27.25 7.11 37.21
CA LEU A 5 27.16 5.97 36.30
C LEU A 5 25.89 6.06 35.44
N ASP A 6 26.13 5.96 34.15
CA ASP A 6 25.20 5.94 33.03
C ASP A 6 24.16 4.81 33.19
N THR A 7 22.97 5.14 33.68
CA THR A 7 21.85 4.18 33.76
C THR A 7 21.18 4.12 32.39
N ARG A 8 21.77 3.35 31.47
CA ARG A 8 21.13 3.00 30.20
C ARG A 8 19.97 2.03 30.47
N ASN A 9 18.78 2.61 30.53
CA ASN A 9 17.51 1.91 30.63
C ASN A 9 17.28 1.07 29.36
N SER A 10 17.69 -0.21 29.38
CA SER A 10 17.39 -1.15 28.30
C SER A 10 15.94 -1.62 28.44
N VAL A 11 15.02 -0.93 27.77
CA VAL A 11 13.63 -1.39 27.65
C VAL A 11 13.63 -2.68 26.83
N GLN A 12 13.26 -3.81 27.45
CA GLN A 12 13.02 -5.05 26.73
C GLN A 12 11.81 -4.87 25.81
N VAL A 13 12.08 -4.73 24.51
CA VAL A 13 11.03 -4.69 23.49
C VAL A 13 10.54 -6.11 23.23
N ASN A 14 9.28 -6.36 23.58
CA ASN A 14 8.62 -7.65 23.46
C ASN A 14 8.51 -8.05 21.97
N ALA A 15 9.27 -9.07 21.55
CA ALA A 15 9.48 -9.46 20.15
C ALA A 15 8.19 -9.87 19.40
N ARG A 16 7.09 -10.15 20.10
CA ARG A 16 5.81 -10.54 19.49
C ARG A 16 5.10 -9.40 18.74
N HIS A 17 5.44 -8.13 18.99
CA HIS A 17 4.83 -6.98 18.29
C HIS A 17 5.62 -6.50 17.05
N ASN A 18 6.81 -7.05 16.80
CA ASN A 18 7.65 -6.62 15.68
C ASN A 18 7.40 -7.39 14.38
N VAL A 19 6.58 -8.44 14.40
CA VAL A 19 6.33 -9.28 13.21
C VAL A 19 5.60 -8.52 12.11
N HIS A 20 4.65 -7.63 12.43
CA HIS A 20 3.93 -6.84 11.41
C HIS A 20 4.85 -5.89 10.63
N HIS A 21 5.82 -5.24 11.29
CA HIS A 21 6.73 -4.30 10.63
C HIS A 21 7.62 -4.97 9.57
N PHE A 22 7.97 -6.26 9.76
CA PHE A 22 8.77 -7.00 8.78
C PHE A 22 8.00 -7.37 7.51
N PHE A 23 6.70 -7.69 7.61
CA PHE A 23 5.91 -8.07 6.43
C PHE A 23 5.65 -6.87 5.51
N TYR A 24 5.26 -5.71 6.06
CA TYR A 24 5.07 -4.50 5.26
C TYR A 24 6.38 -4.06 4.60
N ARG A 25 7.50 -4.08 5.33
CA ARG A 25 8.81 -3.68 4.80
C ARG A 25 9.32 -4.63 3.72
N ARG A 26 9.07 -5.94 3.84
CA ARG A 26 9.49 -6.94 2.85
C ARG A 26 8.63 -6.89 1.59
N ALA A 27 7.31 -6.71 1.71
CA ALA A 27 6.41 -6.55 0.58
C ALA A 27 6.69 -5.24 -0.18
N MET A 28 6.84 -4.11 0.53
CA MET A 28 7.20 -2.84 -0.08
C MET A 28 8.59 -2.87 -0.73
N ASN A 29 9.60 -3.49 -0.08
CA ASN A 29 10.92 -3.63 -0.69
C ASN A 29 10.90 -4.53 -1.93
N ALA A 30 10.15 -5.64 -1.93
CA ALA A 30 10.07 -6.53 -3.09
C ALA A 30 9.32 -5.89 -4.29
N GLY A 31 8.26 -5.12 -4.02
CA GLY A 31 7.52 -4.37 -5.06
C GLY A 31 8.32 -3.21 -5.65
N MET A 32 9.09 -2.49 -4.82
CA MET A 32 9.96 -1.38 -5.25
C MET A 32 11.28 -1.84 -5.89
N GLU A 33 11.79 -3.05 -5.59
CA GLU A 33 12.96 -3.60 -6.27
C GLU A 33 12.64 -4.13 -7.67
N LYS A 34 11.40 -4.59 -7.93
CA LYS A 34 11.02 -5.21 -9.21
C LYS A 34 9.66 -4.73 -9.75
N GLY A 35 9.68 -4.14 -10.94
CA GLY A 35 8.50 -3.92 -11.78
C GLY A 35 7.62 -2.71 -11.44
N TRP A 36 7.95 -1.89 -10.43
CA TRP A 36 7.16 -0.66 -10.15
C TRP A 36 7.20 0.32 -11.31
N TYR A 37 8.33 0.43 -12.00
CA TYR A 37 8.47 1.30 -13.16
C TYR A 37 7.57 0.82 -14.29
N ASP A 38 7.54 -0.49 -14.55
CA ASP A 38 6.64 -1.07 -15.55
C ASP A 38 5.17 -0.83 -15.17
N ARG A 39 4.82 -0.99 -13.89
CA ARG A 39 3.47 -0.66 -13.40
C ARG A 39 3.12 0.81 -13.56
N LEU A 40 4.08 1.73 -13.35
CA LEU A 40 3.89 3.16 -13.61
C LEU A 40 3.61 3.42 -15.09
N VAL A 41 4.41 2.83 -15.98
CA VAL A 41 4.23 2.97 -17.43
C VAL A 41 2.88 2.41 -17.86
N GLU A 42 2.49 1.24 -17.37
CA GLU A 42 1.19 0.65 -17.69
C GLU A 42 0.03 1.46 -17.11
N ALA A 43 0.17 2.03 -15.90
CA ALA A 43 -0.83 2.93 -15.33
C ALA A 43 -1.01 4.19 -16.19
N ILE A 44 0.08 4.80 -16.66
CA ILE A 44 0.05 5.96 -17.55
C ILE A 44 -0.63 5.63 -18.88
N LYS A 45 -0.34 4.47 -19.47
CA LYS A 45 -0.99 4.03 -20.72
C LYS A 45 -2.48 3.73 -20.54
N ALA A 46 -2.87 3.18 -19.38
CA ALA A 46 -4.25 2.83 -19.07
C ALA A 46 -5.11 4.04 -18.67
N ASP A 47 -4.49 5.18 -18.32
CA ASP A 47 -5.17 6.39 -17.86
C ASP A 47 -6.06 7.06 -18.92
N GLY A 48 -5.73 6.87 -20.21
CA GLY A 48 -6.51 7.39 -21.34
C GLY A 48 -6.26 8.87 -21.67
N ARG A 49 -5.66 9.65 -20.77
CA ARG A 49 -5.11 10.99 -21.11
C ARG A 49 -3.83 10.84 -21.95
N SER A 50 -3.51 11.87 -22.74
CA SER A 50 -2.23 11.92 -23.45
C SER A 50 -1.05 12.06 -22.47
N GLU A 51 0.10 11.49 -22.81
CA GLU A 51 1.33 11.63 -22.01
C GLU A 51 1.69 13.09 -21.72
N ARG A 52 1.47 13.97 -22.70
CA ARG A 52 1.66 15.42 -22.55
C ARG A 52 0.71 16.02 -21.51
N ALA A 53 -0.56 15.63 -21.52
CA ALA A 53 -1.55 16.12 -20.56
C ALA A 53 -1.17 15.71 -19.13
N ILE A 54 -0.83 14.44 -18.92
CA ILE A 54 -0.35 13.92 -17.63
C ILE A 54 0.90 14.67 -17.18
N SER A 55 1.84 14.91 -18.10
CA SER A 55 3.08 15.63 -17.82
C SER A 55 2.84 17.07 -17.35
N LEU A 56 1.93 17.78 -18.00
CA LEU A 56 1.58 19.16 -17.64
C LEU A 56 0.83 19.22 -16.30
N GLU A 57 -0.10 18.30 -16.07
CA GLU A 57 -0.86 18.21 -14.83
C GLU A 57 0.03 17.87 -13.64
N ALA A 58 1.02 17.00 -13.84
CA ALA A 58 2.06 16.68 -12.86
C ALA A 58 3.11 17.80 -12.70
N LYS A 59 2.89 18.98 -13.31
CA LYS A 59 3.81 20.12 -13.28
C LYS A 59 5.23 19.75 -13.72
N CYS A 60 5.33 18.81 -14.66
CA CYS A 60 6.56 18.41 -15.32
C CYS A 60 6.74 19.17 -16.64
N GLY A 61 7.93 19.06 -17.25
CA GLY A 61 8.14 19.56 -18.60
C GLY A 61 7.16 18.89 -19.58
N PRO A 62 6.73 19.55 -20.67
CA PRO A 62 5.64 19.06 -21.53
C PRO A 62 5.87 17.68 -22.16
N ASN A 63 7.14 17.30 -22.36
CA ASN A 63 7.51 16.01 -22.97
C ASN A 63 8.13 15.04 -21.95
N TYR A 64 8.05 15.35 -20.65
CA TYR A 64 8.76 14.59 -19.61
C TYR A 64 8.30 13.13 -19.56
N VAL A 65 6.98 12.88 -19.53
CA VAL A 65 6.44 11.51 -19.50
C VAL A 65 6.87 10.71 -20.74
N GLN A 66 6.77 11.32 -21.93
CA GLN A 66 7.19 10.69 -23.17
C GLN A 66 8.68 10.32 -23.17
N GLN A 67 9.55 11.25 -22.74
CA GLN A 67 10.99 11.01 -22.64
C GLN A 67 11.34 9.98 -21.57
N MET A 68 10.64 10.01 -20.43
CA MET A 68 10.79 9.03 -19.36
C MET A 68 10.56 7.62 -19.89
N ILE A 69 9.42 7.40 -20.56
CA ILE A 69 9.02 6.12 -21.14
C ILE A 69 10.00 5.69 -22.25
N SER A 70 10.31 6.61 -23.19
CA SER A 70 11.15 6.31 -24.37
C SER A 70 12.60 6.01 -24.00
N ASP A 71 13.17 6.79 -23.07
CA ASP A 71 14.56 6.64 -22.65
C ASP A 71 14.73 5.54 -21.58
N GLY A 72 13.62 4.99 -21.06
CA GLY A 72 13.63 4.08 -19.92
C GLY A 72 14.19 4.71 -18.64
N LYS A 73 14.17 6.05 -18.55
CA LYS A 73 14.74 6.79 -17.43
C LYS A 73 13.78 6.78 -16.26
N ARG A 74 14.28 6.38 -15.09
CA ARG A 74 13.48 6.41 -13.87
C ARG A 74 13.28 7.86 -13.40
N PRO A 75 12.06 8.23 -12.99
CA PRO A 75 11.82 9.55 -12.43
C PRO A 75 12.57 9.74 -11.11
N THR A 76 12.90 11.00 -10.79
CA THR A 76 13.32 11.35 -9.42
C THR A 76 12.14 11.21 -8.45
N VAL A 77 12.41 11.15 -7.14
CA VAL A 77 11.36 11.00 -6.13
C VAL A 77 10.30 12.09 -6.26
N ASP A 78 10.69 13.36 -6.43
CA ASP A 78 9.73 14.48 -6.56
C ASP A 78 8.82 14.34 -7.78
N LYS A 79 9.39 13.88 -8.89
CA LYS A 79 8.67 13.68 -10.16
C LYS A 79 7.75 12.46 -10.09
N LEU A 80 8.20 11.40 -9.44
CA LEU A 80 7.37 10.24 -9.14
C LEU A 80 6.16 10.66 -8.30
N MET A 81 6.38 11.34 -7.17
CA MET A 81 5.29 11.81 -6.30
C MET A 81 4.27 12.67 -7.06
N SER A 82 4.75 13.58 -7.93
CA SER A 82 3.88 14.41 -8.75
C SER A 82 3.05 13.60 -9.75
N LEU A 83 3.62 12.55 -10.34
CA LEU A 83 2.90 11.65 -11.24
C LEU A 83 1.87 10.79 -10.48
N LEU A 84 2.23 10.28 -9.30
CA LEU A 84 1.33 9.45 -8.50
C LEU A 84 0.11 10.24 -8.00
N ASP A 85 0.29 11.52 -7.66
CA ASP A 85 -0.81 12.41 -7.28
C ASP A 85 -1.82 12.58 -8.42
N VAL A 86 -1.33 12.76 -9.65
CA VAL A 86 -2.16 12.92 -10.86
C VAL A 86 -2.86 11.62 -11.28
N LEU A 87 -2.23 10.47 -11.04
CA LEU A 87 -2.81 9.15 -11.34
C LEU A 87 -3.80 8.67 -10.27
N GLY A 88 -3.79 9.30 -9.09
CA GLY A 88 -4.69 9.01 -7.98
C GLY A 88 -4.19 7.92 -7.01
N GLU A 89 -4.76 7.92 -5.81
CA GLU A 89 -4.29 7.11 -4.67
C GLU A 89 -4.33 5.60 -4.94
N ALA A 90 -5.38 5.11 -5.60
CA ALA A 90 -5.53 3.69 -5.95
C ALA A 90 -4.35 3.20 -6.80
N LYS A 91 -4.04 3.97 -7.84
CA LYS A 91 -2.96 3.68 -8.78
C LYS A 91 -1.61 3.88 -8.14
N ALA A 92 -1.46 4.91 -7.32
CA ALA A 92 -0.25 5.12 -6.54
C ALA A 92 0.06 3.90 -5.66
N PHE A 93 -0.93 3.36 -4.96
CA PHE A 93 -0.77 2.16 -4.16
C PHE A 93 -0.38 0.95 -5.02
N GLU A 94 -1.07 0.72 -6.14
CA GLU A 94 -0.78 -0.38 -7.07
C GLU A 94 0.65 -0.31 -7.63
N ILE A 95 1.10 0.88 -8.02
CA ILE A 95 2.45 1.10 -8.56
C ILE A 95 3.51 0.79 -7.50
N LEU A 96 3.35 1.33 -6.29
CA LEU A 96 4.34 1.21 -5.22
C LEU A 96 4.38 -0.19 -4.60
N THR A 97 3.23 -0.85 -4.45
CA THR A 97 3.13 -2.13 -3.72
C THR A 97 3.02 -3.34 -4.65
N GLY A 98 2.58 -3.14 -5.89
CA GLY A 98 2.23 -4.21 -6.81
C GLY A 98 0.87 -4.85 -6.54
N GLN A 99 0.11 -4.34 -5.56
CA GLN A 99 -1.21 -4.86 -5.22
C GLN A 99 -2.31 -3.96 -5.76
N LYS A 100 -3.26 -4.55 -6.47
CA LYS A 100 -4.48 -3.86 -6.89
C LYS A 100 -5.36 -3.63 -5.67
N LEU A 101 -5.85 -2.41 -5.53
CA LEU A 101 -6.96 -2.10 -4.63
C LEU A 101 -8.21 -1.82 -5.45
N ALA A 102 -9.35 -2.33 -4.99
CA ALA A 102 -10.63 -1.83 -5.42
C ALA A 102 -10.95 -0.50 -4.70
N ASP A 103 -11.91 0.26 -5.22
CA ASP A 103 -12.30 1.53 -4.61
C ASP A 103 -12.91 1.31 -3.21
N GLU A 104 -13.61 0.20 -3.02
CA GLU A 104 -14.17 -0.23 -1.74
C GLU A 104 -13.07 -0.49 -0.68
N ASP A 105 -11.93 -1.03 -1.10
CA ASP A 105 -10.79 -1.28 -0.20
C ASP A 105 -10.18 0.05 0.27
N LEU A 106 -10.13 1.07 -0.60
CA LEU A 106 -9.60 2.38 -0.25
C LEU A 106 -10.48 3.10 0.76
N GLU A 107 -11.80 3.03 0.58
CA GLU A 107 -12.74 3.58 1.56
C GLU A 107 -12.54 2.92 2.92
N PHE A 108 -12.41 1.59 2.95
CA PHE A 108 -12.16 0.85 4.18
C PHE A 108 -10.83 1.26 4.85
N ILE A 109 -9.75 1.39 4.08
CA ILE A 109 -8.46 1.87 4.60
C ILE A 109 -8.60 3.27 5.19
N ARG A 110 -9.23 4.21 4.48
CA ARG A 110 -9.43 5.59 4.94
C ARG A 110 -10.22 5.66 6.25
N LEU A 111 -11.33 4.92 6.33
CA LEU A 111 -12.14 4.82 7.54
C LEU A 111 -11.34 4.22 8.70
N SER A 112 -10.63 3.12 8.43
CA SER A 112 -9.83 2.44 9.44
C SER A 112 -8.69 3.32 9.97
N ALA A 113 -8.10 4.20 9.14
CA ALA A 113 -7.00 5.06 9.55
C ALA A 113 -7.41 5.98 10.74
N GLY A 114 -8.65 6.48 10.73
CA GLY A 114 -9.21 7.35 11.77
C GLY A 114 -9.62 6.66 13.07
N LEU A 115 -9.68 5.32 13.09
CA LEU A 115 -10.07 4.57 14.29
C LEU A 115 -8.96 4.51 15.33
N ASP A 116 -9.34 4.56 16.61
CA ASP A 116 -8.42 4.32 17.71
C ASP A 116 -8.00 2.83 17.80
N PRO A 117 -6.93 2.48 18.55
CA PRO A 117 -6.46 1.11 18.63
C PRO A 117 -7.48 0.10 19.19
N ALA A 118 -8.38 0.50 20.08
CA ALA A 118 -9.42 -0.37 20.62
C ALA A 118 -10.50 -0.64 19.57
N GLN A 119 -10.93 0.40 18.86
CA GLN A 119 -11.88 0.31 17.75
C GLN A 119 -11.34 -0.55 16.61
N LYS A 120 -10.07 -0.38 16.23
CA LYS A 120 -9.39 -1.23 15.24
C LYS A 120 -9.41 -2.71 15.63
N ARG A 121 -9.13 -3.02 16.90
CA ARG A 121 -9.18 -4.41 17.41
C ARG A 121 -10.58 -4.99 17.37
N ALA A 122 -11.59 -4.21 17.75
CA ALA A 122 -12.98 -4.64 17.71
C ALA A 122 -13.44 -4.91 16.26
N ALA A 123 -13.12 -4.00 15.34
CA ALA A 123 -13.39 -4.19 13.91
C ALA A 123 -12.70 -5.43 13.35
N LEU A 124 -11.41 -5.64 13.66
CA LEU A 124 -10.66 -6.82 13.23
C LEU A 124 -11.31 -8.12 13.73
N ALA A 125 -11.67 -8.18 15.02
CA ALA A 125 -12.34 -9.35 15.59
C ALA A 125 -13.67 -9.66 14.89
N PHE A 126 -14.46 -8.61 14.60
CA PHE A 126 -15.71 -8.76 13.85
C PHE A 126 -15.49 -9.35 12.45
N PHE A 127 -14.51 -8.85 11.69
CA PHE A 127 -14.20 -9.39 10.36
C PHE A 127 -13.69 -10.83 10.40
N GLN A 128 -12.87 -11.18 11.40
CA GLN A 128 -12.40 -12.56 11.60
C GLN A 128 -13.57 -13.52 11.84
N THR A 129 -14.51 -13.15 12.71
CA THR A 129 -15.71 -13.96 12.94
C THR A 129 -16.58 -14.09 11.69
N LEU A 130 -16.68 -13.06 10.86
CA LEU A 130 -17.43 -13.15 9.60
C LEU A 130 -16.79 -14.15 8.62
N LEU A 131 -15.46 -14.14 8.51
CA LEU A 131 -14.73 -15.06 7.62
C LEU A 131 -14.90 -16.51 8.06
N GLU A 132 -14.74 -16.80 9.36
CA GLU A 132 -14.90 -18.16 9.91
C GLU A 132 -16.30 -18.75 9.66
N ARG A 133 -17.34 -17.91 9.64
CA ARG A 133 -18.72 -18.34 9.38
C ARG A 133 -18.99 -18.68 7.91
N GLN A 134 -18.22 -18.16 6.97
CA GLN A 134 -18.38 -18.49 5.55
C GLN A 134 -17.73 -19.84 5.19
N ASP A 135 -16.77 -20.31 5.98
CA ASP A 135 -16.09 -21.59 5.80
C ASP A 135 -16.85 -22.80 6.39
N THR A 136 -18.03 -22.59 6.97
CA THR A 136 -18.84 -23.71 7.50
C THR A 136 -19.74 -24.26 6.38
N PRO A 137 -19.44 -25.42 5.75
CA PRO A 137 -20.35 -26.01 4.79
C PRO A 137 -21.67 -26.33 5.51
N THR A 138 -22.78 -25.86 4.95
CA THR A 138 -24.12 -26.23 5.40
C THR A 138 -24.20 -27.76 5.45
N PRO A 139 -24.47 -28.39 6.61
CA PRO A 139 -24.67 -29.83 6.65
C PRO A 139 -25.90 -30.14 5.80
N PHE A 140 -25.68 -30.84 4.68
CA PHE A 140 -26.77 -31.34 3.83
C PHE A 140 -27.76 -32.10 4.70
N GLY A 141 -29.01 -31.63 4.68
CA GLY A 141 -30.11 -32.18 5.46
C GLY A 141 -30.30 -33.67 5.19
N GLY A 142 -30.60 -34.40 6.26
CA GLY A 142 -30.83 -35.83 6.24
C GLY A 142 -31.90 -36.25 5.24
N SER A 143 -31.60 -37.32 4.50
CA SER A 143 -32.63 -38.22 4.00
C SER A 143 -32.87 -39.25 5.10
N GLN A 144 -33.99 -39.11 5.80
CA GLN A 144 -34.62 -40.27 6.42
C GLN A 144 -35.30 -41.03 5.28
N GLU A 145 -34.89 -42.27 5.07
CA GLU A 145 -35.71 -43.33 4.49
C GLU A 145 -36.03 -44.35 5.59
#